data_AF-A0A6B3NL25-F1
#
_entry.id   AF-A0A6B3NL25-F1
#
_cell.length_a   1.000
_cell.length_b   1.000
_cell.length_c   1.000
_cell.angle_alpha   90.00
_cell.angle_beta   90.00
_cell.angle_gamma   90.00
#
_symmetry.space_group_name_H-M   'P 1'
#
loop_
_entity.id
_entity.type
_entity.pdbx_description
1 polymer ?
#
loop_
_entity_poly.entity_id
_entity_poly.type
_entity_poly.pdbx_seq_one_letter_code
_entity_poly.pdbx_strand_id
1 'polypeptide(L)'
;MMMSSYRFQPYLHHIWLRSFLVVGLTAIGWLSGVTLELSRDTPKLVFGSSIQAQPTPTPSNLAPVTTAEINNYALAVLKMEPLRQSAYQSIKQLIGPDEQIPDITCHNLASINALSLEVQEIAQDFCKKSSEIVKTYFPEGEAVRFNEITILIEENQNLREQIRTTLLLLQQ
;
A
#
# COMPACT_ATOMS: atom_id res chain seq x y z
N MET A 1 -18.71 33.43 49.13
CA MET A 1 -18.67 32.09 49.77
C MET A 1 -19.52 31.16 48.92
N MET A 2 -19.26 29.84 48.95
CA MET A 2 -19.88 28.79 48.12
C MET A 2 -19.55 28.81 46.61
N MET A 3 -18.67 27.87 46.24
CA MET A 3 -18.59 27.28 44.90
C MET A 3 -19.80 26.35 44.69
N SER A 4 -20.24 26.18 43.45
CA SER A 4 -21.09 25.05 43.06
C SER A 4 -20.69 24.59 41.65
N SER A 5 -20.29 23.32 41.54
CA SER A 5 -19.68 22.75 40.33
C SER A 5 -20.30 21.39 40.02
N TYR A 6 -21.06 21.30 38.91
CA TYR A 6 -21.56 20.04 38.35
C TYR A 6 -21.48 20.18 36.82
N ARG A 7 -20.46 19.66 36.13
CA ARG A 7 -20.11 18.26 35.80
C ARG A 7 -21.13 17.53 34.89
N PHE A 8 -20.62 17.23 33.70
CA PHE A 8 -20.98 16.19 32.73
C PHE A 8 -21.91 15.06 33.21
N GLN A 9 -22.88 14.74 32.36
CA GLN A 9 -23.82 13.63 32.52
C GLN A 9 -23.68 12.62 31.36
N PRO A 10 -22.96 11.50 31.53
CA PRO A 10 -23.03 10.36 30.61
C PRO A 10 -24.18 9.43 31.02
N TYR A 11 -25.10 9.15 30.10
CA TYR A 11 -26.26 8.29 30.34
C TYR A 11 -25.90 6.81 30.06
N LEU A 12 -25.36 6.13 31.06
CA LEU A 12 -25.11 4.68 31.06
C LEU A 12 -25.91 4.06 32.21
N HIS A 13 -27.08 3.48 31.90
CA HIS A 13 -27.95 2.88 32.89
C HIS A 13 -28.42 1.46 32.48
N HIS A 14 -27.98 0.49 33.28
CA HIS A 14 -28.58 -0.84 33.54
C HIS A 14 -29.34 -1.58 32.44
N ILE A 15 -28.82 -2.78 32.11
CA ILE A 15 -29.45 -4.12 32.21
C ILE A 15 -28.24 -5.09 32.29
N TRP A 16 -28.07 -6.05 33.21
CA TRP A 16 -28.88 -6.58 34.31
C TRP A 16 -27.96 -7.02 35.48
N LEU A 17 -28.53 -7.28 36.67
CA LEU A 17 -27.79 -7.51 37.93
C LEU A 17 -28.04 -8.94 38.48
N ARG A 18 -27.12 -9.46 39.32
CA ARG A 18 -27.18 -10.70 40.14
C ARG A 18 -26.84 -11.99 39.37
N SER A 19 -26.16 -13.02 39.89
CA SER A 19 -25.37 -13.30 41.12
C SER A 19 -24.71 -14.71 40.91
N PHE A 20 -23.74 -15.24 41.66
CA PHE A 20 -23.00 -14.88 42.89
C PHE A 20 -21.53 -15.38 42.79
N LEU A 21 -20.69 -15.17 43.81
CA LEU A 21 -19.38 -15.82 43.96
C LEU A 21 -19.50 -17.29 44.42
N VAL A 22 -18.73 -18.20 43.83
CA VAL A 22 -18.24 -19.41 44.51
C VAL A 22 -16.77 -19.63 44.13
N VAL A 23 -15.90 -19.69 45.14
CA VAL A 23 -14.49 -20.08 44.99
C VAL A 23 -14.40 -21.60 45.17
N GLY A 24 -13.65 -22.27 44.29
CA GLY A 24 -13.38 -23.71 44.39
C GLY A 24 -12.03 -24.08 43.79
N LEU A 25 -11.00 -24.21 44.64
CA LEU A 25 -9.71 -24.78 44.28
C LEU A 25 -9.75 -26.30 44.48
N THR A 26 -9.57 -27.08 43.42
CA THR A 26 -9.07 -28.46 43.51
C THR A 26 -8.05 -28.73 42.40
N ALA A 27 -6.97 -29.40 42.76
CA ALA A 27 -5.92 -29.88 41.85
C ALA A 27 -5.88 -31.41 41.87
N ILE A 28 -4.91 -32.00 41.15
CA ILE A 28 -4.73 -33.44 40.88
C ILE A 28 -5.68 -33.91 39.74
N GLY A 29 -5.22 -34.47 38.61
CA GLY A 29 -3.87 -34.89 38.23
C GLY A 29 -3.81 -36.40 38.00
N TRP A 30 -4.22 -36.86 36.81
CA TRP A 30 -4.15 -38.27 36.40
C TRP A 30 -3.48 -38.41 35.03
N LEU A 31 -2.62 -39.41 34.91
CA LEU A 31 -1.85 -39.69 33.70
C LEU A 31 -2.71 -40.37 32.61
N SER A 32 -2.50 -39.95 31.37
CA SER A 32 -2.64 -40.82 30.21
C SER A 32 -1.48 -40.55 29.25
N GLY A 33 -0.54 -41.48 29.22
CA GLY A 33 0.66 -41.36 28.39
C GLY A 33 0.34 -41.57 26.92
N VAL A 34 0.72 -40.62 26.08
CA VAL A 34 0.98 -40.86 24.65
C VAL A 34 2.48 -40.81 24.44
N THR A 35 3.11 -41.98 24.34
CA THR A 35 4.50 -42.09 23.92
C THR A 35 4.57 -41.84 22.42
N LEU A 36 5.08 -40.67 22.02
CA LEU A 36 5.41 -40.37 20.63
C LEU A 36 6.66 -41.16 20.21
N GLU A 37 6.48 -42.44 19.92
CA GLU A 37 7.38 -43.14 19.01
C GLU A 37 7.04 -42.70 17.58
N LEU A 38 7.85 -41.80 17.03
CA LEU A 38 7.96 -41.66 15.58
C LEU A 38 9.43 -41.72 15.18
N SER A 39 9.73 -42.73 14.36
CA SER A 39 11.09 -43.12 14.01
C SER A 39 11.77 -42.15 13.05
N ARG A 40 13.08 -42.35 12.89
CA ARG A 40 13.99 -41.66 11.96
C ARG A 40 13.37 -41.52 10.56
N ASP A 41 13.45 -40.34 9.94
CA ASP A 41 14.67 -39.95 9.21
C ASP A 41 14.66 -38.45 8.83
N THR A 42 15.83 -37.90 8.47
CA THR A 42 15.97 -36.48 8.10
C THR A 42 16.06 -36.25 6.59
N PRO A 43 15.08 -35.57 5.96
CA PRO A 43 15.36 -34.83 4.74
C PRO A 43 16.01 -33.50 5.10
N LYS A 44 17.28 -33.30 4.73
CA LYS A 44 17.88 -31.96 4.74
C LYS A 44 17.11 -31.09 3.73
N LEU A 45 16.37 -30.10 4.23
CA LEU A 45 15.75 -29.08 3.40
C LEU A 45 16.84 -28.21 2.76
N VAL A 46 17.21 -28.56 1.52
CA VAL A 46 18.03 -27.70 0.67
C VAL A 46 17.13 -26.57 0.17
N PHE A 47 17.17 -25.42 0.85
CA PHE A 47 16.58 -24.18 0.37
C PHE A 47 17.41 -23.63 -0.80
N GLY A 48 17.22 -24.25 -1.97
CA GLY A 48 17.80 -23.88 -3.25
C GLY A 48 16.72 -23.49 -4.25
N SER A 49 15.91 -22.48 -3.92
CA SER A 49 14.94 -21.92 -4.87
C SER A 49 15.64 -21.02 -5.88
N SER A 50 16.30 -21.63 -6.87
CA SER A 50 16.61 -20.94 -8.12
C SER A 50 15.29 -20.75 -8.88
N ILE A 51 14.54 -19.70 -8.51
CA ILE A 51 13.37 -19.28 -9.25
C ILE A 51 13.89 -18.67 -10.56
N GLN A 52 14.08 -19.52 -11.55
CA GLN A 52 14.08 -19.09 -12.94
C GLN A 52 12.67 -18.56 -13.20
N ALA A 53 12.50 -17.24 -13.10
CA ALA A 53 11.23 -16.57 -13.25
C ALA A 53 10.62 -16.98 -14.59
N GLN A 54 9.58 -17.81 -14.55
CA GLN A 54 8.86 -18.18 -15.76
C GLN A 54 8.23 -16.90 -16.32
N PRO A 55 8.33 -16.65 -17.65
CA PRO A 55 7.66 -15.51 -18.26
C PRO A 55 6.17 -15.63 -17.97
N THR A 56 5.69 -14.80 -17.05
CA THR A 56 4.27 -14.75 -16.69
C THR A 56 3.53 -14.25 -17.92
N PRO A 57 2.41 -14.87 -18.34
CA PRO A 57 1.71 -14.49 -19.55
C PRO A 57 1.37 -13.00 -19.52
N THR A 58 2.07 -12.25 -20.37
CA THR A 58 1.84 -10.83 -20.55
C THR A 58 0.51 -10.64 -21.28
N PRO A 59 -0.33 -9.66 -20.89
CA PRO A 59 -1.38 -9.12 -21.74
C PRO A 59 -0.89 -8.97 -23.19
N SER A 60 -1.68 -9.50 -24.13
CA SER A 60 -1.19 -10.33 -25.25
C SER A 60 -0.23 -9.68 -26.27
N ASN A 61 0.06 -8.38 -26.12
CA ASN A 61 0.82 -7.58 -27.07
C ASN A 61 2.04 -6.86 -26.42
N LEU A 62 2.27 -7.02 -25.11
CA LEU A 62 3.30 -6.29 -24.35
C LEU A 62 4.52 -7.16 -24.02
N ALA A 63 5.71 -6.56 -23.99
CA ALA A 63 6.94 -7.25 -23.62
C ALA A 63 6.99 -7.56 -22.10
N PRO A 64 7.49 -8.75 -21.69
CA PRO A 64 7.60 -9.12 -20.28
C PRO A 64 8.47 -8.12 -19.49
N VAL A 65 8.17 -7.92 -18.21
CA VAL A 65 8.88 -6.95 -17.36
C VAL A 65 10.08 -7.60 -16.69
N THR A 66 11.24 -6.96 -16.79
CA THR A 66 12.51 -7.39 -16.21
C THR A 66 12.69 -6.90 -14.77
N THR A 67 13.61 -7.52 -14.04
CA THR A 67 13.98 -7.09 -12.67
C THR A 67 14.58 -5.68 -12.63
N ALA A 68 15.23 -5.23 -13.71
CA ALA A 68 15.73 -3.86 -13.82
C ALA A 68 14.57 -2.85 -13.92
N GLU A 69 13.60 -3.11 -14.80
CA GLU A 69 12.39 -2.30 -14.95
C GLU A 69 11.54 -2.27 -13.67
N ILE A 70 11.43 -3.39 -12.93
CA ILE A 70 10.76 -3.44 -11.62
C ILE A 70 11.42 -2.49 -10.61
N ASN A 71 12.76 -2.48 -10.54
CA ASN A 71 13.50 -1.56 -9.66
C ASN A 71 13.35 -0.11 -10.11
N ASN A 72 13.51 0.17 -11.40
CA ASN A 72 13.38 1.52 -11.97
C ASN A 72 11.97 2.08 -11.78
N TYR A 73 10.93 1.26 -11.97
CA TYR A 73 9.53 1.62 -11.71
C TYR A 73 9.30 1.95 -10.24
N ALA A 74 9.75 1.07 -9.32
CA ALA A 74 9.63 1.29 -7.89
C ALA A 74 10.36 2.56 -7.42
N LEU A 75 11.58 2.80 -7.92
CA LEU A 75 12.35 4.02 -7.64
C LEU A 75 11.64 5.28 -8.17
N ALA A 76 11.12 5.26 -9.39
CA ALA A 76 10.36 6.37 -9.95
C ALA A 76 9.12 6.69 -9.09
N VAL A 77 8.32 5.68 -8.73
CA VAL A 77 7.15 5.84 -7.85
C VAL A 77 7.54 6.44 -6.49
N LEU A 78 8.59 5.93 -5.85
CA LEU A 78 9.08 6.46 -4.56
C LEU A 78 9.56 7.92 -4.65
N LYS A 79 10.15 8.32 -5.78
CA LYS A 79 10.57 9.72 -6.00
C LYS A 79 9.39 10.65 -6.33
N MET A 80 8.33 10.14 -6.96
CA MET A 80 7.11 10.93 -7.25
C MET A 80 6.22 11.12 -6.01
N GLU A 81 6.19 10.16 -5.09
CA GLU A 81 5.24 10.18 -3.95
C GLU A 81 5.29 11.46 -3.09
N PRO A 82 6.45 12.03 -2.70
CA PRO A 82 6.49 13.30 -1.98
C PRO A 82 5.91 14.48 -2.77
N LEU A 83 6.09 14.50 -4.10
CA LEU A 83 5.50 15.52 -4.98
C LEU A 83 3.99 15.36 -5.06
N ARG A 84 3.50 14.11 -5.16
CA ARG A 84 2.07 13.79 -5.19
C ARG A 84 1.38 14.22 -3.89
N GLN A 85 2.01 13.96 -2.76
CA GLN A 85 1.52 14.39 -1.44
C GLN A 85 1.51 15.93 -1.31
N SER A 86 2.57 16.60 -1.75
CA SER A 86 2.61 18.08 -1.76
C SER A 86 1.53 18.67 -2.65
N ALA A 87 1.35 18.16 -3.87
CA ALA A 87 0.32 18.63 -4.79
C ALA A 87 -1.09 18.40 -4.23
N TYR A 88 -1.36 17.22 -3.68
CA TYR A 88 -2.63 16.90 -3.01
C TYR A 88 -2.94 17.88 -1.87
N GLN A 89 -1.95 18.18 -1.02
CA GLN A 89 -2.11 19.14 0.09
C GLN A 89 -2.37 20.56 -0.39
N SER A 90 -1.60 21.05 -1.39
CA SER A 90 -1.81 22.38 -1.96
C SER A 90 -3.19 22.52 -2.60
N ILE A 91 -3.65 21.52 -3.36
CA ILE A 91 -4.99 21.54 -3.96
C ILE A 91 -6.08 21.55 -2.86
N LYS A 92 -5.96 20.71 -1.83
CA LYS A 92 -6.88 20.70 -0.68
C LYS A 92 -6.93 22.02 0.09
N GLN A 93 -5.85 22.80 0.10
CA GLN A 93 -5.86 24.14 0.69
C GLN A 93 -6.65 25.16 -0.14
N LEU A 94 -6.71 24.99 -1.47
CA LEU A 94 -7.49 25.84 -2.38
C LEU A 94 -8.98 25.49 -2.42
N ILE A 95 -9.30 24.20 -2.62
CA ILE A 95 -10.70 23.73 -2.74
C ILE A 95 -11.38 23.46 -1.38
N GLY A 96 -10.60 23.46 -0.30
CA GLY A 96 -11.08 23.15 1.05
C GLY A 96 -11.03 21.66 1.41
N PRO A 97 -11.18 21.33 2.71
CA PRO A 97 -10.96 19.98 3.22
C PRO A 97 -12.01 18.97 2.74
N ASP A 98 -13.26 19.42 2.58
CA ASP A 98 -14.42 18.56 2.29
C ASP A 98 -14.68 18.36 0.79
N GLU A 99 -14.12 19.22 -0.09
CA GLU A 99 -14.29 19.10 -1.54
C GLU A 99 -13.39 18.00 -2.11
N GLN A 100 -13.93 17.14 -2.96
CA GLN A 100 -13.16 16.05 -3.57
C GLN A 100 -12.25 16.60 -4.67
N ILE A 101 -10.96 16.25 -4.63
CA ILE A 101 -10.09 16.52 -5.78
C ILE A 101 -10.61 15.67 -6.95
N PRO A 102 -10.89 16.27 -8.13
CA PRO A 102 -11.26 15.51 -9.31
C PRO A 102 -10.12 14.58 -9.76
N ASP A 103 -10.41 13.63 -10.63
CA ASP A 103 -9.35 12.80 -11.22
C ASP A 103 -8.46 13.64 -12.15
N ILE A 104 -7.15 13.66 -11.88
CA ILE A 104 -6.15 14.45 -12.60
C ILE A 104 -5.17 13.48 -13.26
N THR A 105 -5.31 13.32 -14.57
CA THR A 105 -4.51 12.38 -15.35
C THR A 105 -3.48 13.15 -16.18
N CYS A 106 -2.19 13.03 -15.84
CA CYS A 106 -1.11 13.80 -16.46
C CYS A 106 -0.95 13.62 -17.99
N HIS A 107 -1.46 12.53 -18.56
CA HIS A 107 -1.47 12.30 -20.01
C HIS A 107 -2.77 12.75 -20.71
N ASN A 108 -3.76 13.26 -19.95
CA ASN A 108 -5.04 13.74 -20.46
C ASN A 108 -5.21 15.24 -20.19
N LEU A 109 -4.84 16.07 -21.17
CA LEU A 109 -4.95 17.53 -21.08
C LEU A 109 -6.38 18.02 -20.80
N ALA A 110 -7.42 17.28 -21.18
CA ALA A 110 -8.79 17.67 -20.87
C ALA A 110 -9.10 17.58 -19.37
N SER A 111 -8.51 16.61 -18.65
CA SER A 111 -8.64 16.52 -17.18
C SER A 111 -7.99 17.70 -16.48
N ILE A 112 -6.87 18.21 -17.00
CA ILE A 112 -6.18 19.39 -16.47
C ILE A 112 -6.97 20.66 -16.81
N ASN A 113 -7.36 20.85 -18.07
CA ASN A 113 -8.05 22.05 -18.53
C ASN A 113 -9.45 22.26 -17.89
N ALA A 114 -10.03 21.22 -17.27
CA ALA A 114 -11.29 21.29 -16.54
C ALA A 114 -11.16 21.85 -15.11
N LEU A 115 -9.93 22.00 -14.58
CA LEU A 115 -9.66 22.47 -13.22
C LEU A 115 -9.72 24.01 -13.15
N SER A 116 -9.86 24.58 -11.95
CA SER A 116 -9.66 26.02 -11.75
C SER A 116 -8.19 26.41 -12.00
N LEU A 117 -7.93 27.64 -12.42
CA LEU A 117 -6.59 28.07 -12.90
C LEU A 117 -5.47 27.81 -11.88
N GLU A 118 -5.71 28.07 -10.60
CA GLU A 118 -4.75 27.83 -9.51
C GLU A 118 -4.47 26.33 -9.31
N VAL A 119 -5.49 25.47 -9.49
CA VAL A 119 -5.35 24.01 -9.42
C VAL A 119 -4.69 23.46 -10.69
N GLN A 120 -4.89 24.10 -11.86
CA GLN A 120 -4.18 23.77 -13.09
C GLN A 120 -2.67 23.96 -12.95
N GLU A 121 -2.22 25.07 -12.35
CA GLU A 121 -0.80 25.35 -12.16
C GLU A 121 -0.12 24.27 -11.29
N ILE A 122 -0.75 23.88 -10.18
CA ILE A 122 -0.25 22.81 -9.31
C ILE A 122 -0.23 21.46 -10.04
N ALA A 123 -1.29 21.13 -10.78
CA ALA A 123 -1.37 19.89 -11.56
C ALA A 123 -0.27 19.83 -12.64
N GLN A 124 -0.06 20.92 -13.39
CA GLN A 124 0.95 21.00 -14.44
C GLN A 124 2.38 20.87 -13.88
N ASP A 125 2.68 21.54 -12.76
CA ASP A 125 3.98 21.42 -12.08
C ASP A 125 4.25 19.99 -11.58
N PHE A 126 3.26 19.36 -10.93
CA PHE A 126 3.35 17.97 -10.50
C PHE A 126 3.58 17.02 -11.69
N CYS A 127 2.79 17.15 -12.76
CA CYS A 127 2.90 16.30 -13.94
C CYS A 127 4.24 16.49 -14.67
N LYS A 128 4.76 17.72 -14.75
CA LYS A 128 6.08 18.01 -15.31
C LYS A 128 7.19 17.33 -14.51
N LYS A 129 7.25 17.55 -13.20
CA LYS A 129 8.29 16.98 -12.32
C LYS A 129 8.22 15.44 -12.29
N SER A 130 7.01 14.89 -12.32
CA SER A 130 6.80 13.44 -12.42
C SER A 130 7.34 12.88 -13.74
N SER A 131 7.13 13.57 -14.87
CA SER A 131 7.73 13.21 -16.16
C SER A 131 9.26 13.26 -16.14
N GLU A 132 9.86 14.25 -15.47
CA GLU A 132 11.32 14.38 -15.30
C GLU A 132 11.90 13.23 -14.45
N ILE A 133 11.19 12.82 -13.39
CA ILE A 133 11.54 11.65 -12.59
C ILE A 133 11.48 10.37 -13.42
N VAL A 134 10.39 10.13 -14.15
CA VAL A 134 10.25 8.94 -15.01
C VAL A 134 11.39 8.88 -16.03
N LYS A 135 11.71 9.99 -16.71
CA LYS A 135 12.83 10.07 -17.67
C LYS A 135 14.21 9.79 -17.04
N THR A 136 14.38 9.97 -15.74
CA THR A 136 15.63 9.64 -15.03
C THR A 136 15.84 8.12 -14.92
N TYR A 137 14.75 7.34 -14.85
CA TYR A 137 14.77 5.89 -14.72
C TYR A 137 14.41 5.14 -16.01
N PHE A 138 13.86 5.85 -16.98
CA PHE A 138 13.35 5.35 -18.27
C PHE A 138 13.73 6.34 -19.42
N PRO A 139 15.03 6.45 -19.77
CA PRO A 139 15.55 7.56 -20.58
C PRO A 139 15.29 7.46 -22.10
N GLU A 140 15.22 6.27 -22.69
CA GLU A 140 15.23 6.08 -24.16
C GLU A 140 13.84 6.15 -24.81
N GLY A 141 13.02 7.13 -24.40
CA GLY A 141 11.60 7.24 -24.81
C GLY A 141 10.65 6.35 -23.97
N GLU A 142 11.20 5.67 -22.98
CA GLU A 142 10.54 4.68 -22.12
C GLU A 142 9.55 5.26 -21.10
N ALA A 143 9.17 6.54 -21.16
CA ALA A 143 7.98 7.02 -20.45
C ALA A 143 6.70 6.27 -20.91
N VAL A 144 6.69 5.79 -22.16
CA VAL A 144 5.69 4.82 -22.64
C VAL A 144 5.80 3.50 -21.87
N ARG A 145 7.02 2.98 -21.72
CA ARG A 145 7.29 1.72 -21.02
C ARG A 145 6.94 1.76 -19.53
N PHE A 146 7.16 2.89 -18.86
CA PHE A 146 6.66 3.13 -17.50
C PHE A 146 5.13 2.96 -17.44
N ASN A 147 4.40 3.58 -18.37
CA ASN A 147 2.93 3.46 -18.45
C ASN A 147 2.48 2.04 -18.83
N GLU A 148 3.19 1.34 -19.72
CA GLU A 148 2.95 -0.08 -19.98
C GLU A 148 3.08 -0.91 -18.70
N ILE A 149 4.13 -0.70 -17.92
CA ILE A 149 4.33 -1.39 -16.64
C ILE A 149 3.17 -1.06 -15.67
N THR A 150 2.67 0.18 -15.63
CA THR A 150 1.45 0.54 -14.87
C THR A 150 0.24 -0.30 -15.28
N ILE A 151 -0.02 -0.48 -16.58
CA ILE A 151 -1.12 -1.31 -17.09
C ILE A 151 -0.89 -2.79 -16.74
N LEU A 152 0.33 -3.28 -16.93
CA LEU A 152 0.72 -4.66 -16.59
C LEU A 152 0.54 -4.97 -15.10
N ILE A 153 0.77 -3.99 -14.22
CA ILE A 153 0.51 -4.11 -12.78
C ILE A 153 -0.98 -4.35 -12.51
N GLU A 154 -1.90 -3.67 -13.19
CA GLU A 154 -3.34 -3.87 -12.95
C GLU A 154 -3.81 -5.29 -13.34
N GLU A 155 -3.23 -5.85 -14.41
CA GLU A 155 -3.65 -7.15 -14.95
C GLU A 155 -2.87 -8.34 -14.35
N ASN A 156 -1.62 -8.16 -13.90
CA ASN A 156 -0.74 -9.23 -13.43
C ASN A 156 -0.47 -9.18 -11.91
N GLN A 157 -1.15 -10.05 -11.16
CA GLN A 157 -0.99 -10.15 -9.70
C GLN A 157 0.43 -10.49 -9.24
N ASN A 158 1.18 -11.29 -10.00
CA ASN A 158 2.56 -11.63 -9.64
C ASN A 158 3.48 -10.41 -9.77
N LEU A 159 3.33 -9.63 -10.84
CA LEU A 159 4.08 -8.38 -11.03
C LEU A 159 3.74 -7.35 -9.95
N ARG A 160 2.47 -7.23 -9.53
CA ARG A 160 2.07 -6.38 -8.39
C ARG A 160 2.86 -6.72 -7.14
N GLU A 161 2.94 -8.00 -6.79
CA GLU A 161 3.57 -8.43 -5.56
C GLU A 161 5.10 -8.29 -5.60
N GLN A 162 5.71 -8.49 -6.77
CA GLN A 162 7.12 -8.15 -7.00
C GLN A 162 7.38 -6.66 -6.76
N ILE A 163 6.60 -5.77 -7.38
CA ILE A 163 6.79 -4.32 -7.21
C ILE A 163 6.48 -3.86 -5.78
N ARG A 164 5.43 -4.40 -5.14
CA ARG A 164 5.11 -4.14 -3.72
C ARG A 164 6.27 -4.54 -2.80
N THR A 165 6.89 -5.69 -3.06
CA THR A 165 8.06 -6.16 -2.30
C THR A 165 9.27 -5.25 -2.52
N THR A 166 9.56 -4.88 -3.77
CA THR A 166 10.65 -3.96 -4.11
C THR A 166 10.46 -2.58 -3.48
N LEU A 167 9.25 -2.02 -3.47
CA LEU A 167 8.93 -0.77 -2.79
C LEU A 167 9.26 -0.82 -1.30
N LEU A 168 8.91 -1.92 -0.61
CA LEU A 168 9.23 -2.12 0.81
C LEU A 168 10.73 -2.32 1.08
N LEU A 169 11.46 -2.93 0.15
CA LEU A 169 12.93 -3.10 0.26
C LEU A 169 13.68 -1.77 0.07
N LEU A 170 13.18 -0.89 -0.80
CA LEU A 170 13.78 0.42 -1.09
C LEU A 170 13.47 1.51 -0.04
N GLN A 171 12.60 1.22 0.94
CA GLN A 171 12.20 2.13 2.01
C GLN A 171 12.88 1.85 3.37
N GLN A 172 13.78 0.85 3.43
CA GLN A 172 14.54 0.45 4.62
C GLN A 172 15.91 1.14 4.67
#